data_AF-A0A352XV83-F1
#
_entry.id   AF-A0A352XV83-F1
#
_cell.length_a   1.000
_cell.length_b   1.000
_cell.length_c   1.000
_cell.angle_alpha   90.00
_cell.angle_beta   90.00
_cell.angle_gamma   90.00
#
_symmetry.space_group_name_H-M   'P 1'
#
loop_
_entity.id
_entity.type
_entity.pdbx_description
1 polymer ?
#
loop_
_entity_poly.entity_id
_entity_poly.type
_entity_poly.pdbx_seq_one_letter_code
_entity_poly.pdbx_strand_id
1 'polypeptide(L)' 'MIKKQLVKGCRIVYRLKPSQLPTDEKRLWHGLVLHTMLGRMGVLDSVIVTLLEPGYEEETEVVFLEQIIDVYNEPCLE' A
#
# COMPACT_ATOMS: atom_id res chain seq x y z
N MET A 1 12.49 -4.75 7.89
CA MET A 1 13.21 -4.31 6.66
C MET A 1 12.27 -4.03 5.47
N ILE A 2 10.95 -3.81 5.70
CA ILE A 2 9.94 -3.54 4.66
C ILE A 2 10.32 -2.36 3.75
N LYS A 3 10.87 -1.27 4.32
CA LYS A 3 11.30 -0.10 3.54
C LYS A 3 12.23 -0.41 2.36
N LYS A 4 13.09 -1.43 2.47
CA LYS A 4 14.03 -1.82 1.40
C LYS A 4 13.37 -2.62 0.28
N GLN A 5 12.17 -3.16 0.53
CA GLN A 5 11.39 -3.97 -0.41
C GLN A 5 10.35 -3.12 -1.16
N LEU A 6 9.99 -1.95 -0.62
CA LEU A 6 9.03 -1.05 -1.24
C LEU A 6 9.65 -0.34 -2.44
N VAL A 7 9.30 -0.85 -3.62
CA VAL A 7 9.66 -0.27 -4.91
C VAL A 7 8.41 -0.10 -5.76
N LYS A 8 8.46 0.81 -6.75
CA LYS A 8 7.37 0.94 -7.72
C LYS A 8 7.12 -0.41 -8.41
N GLY A 9 5.86 -0.80 -8.52
CA GLY A 9 5.42 -2.05 -9.14
C GLY A 9 5.32 -3.24 -8.19
N CYS A 10 5.80 -3.15 -6.95
CA CYS A 10 5.55 -4.21 -5.96
C CYS A 10 4.09 -4.19 -5.51
N ARG A 11 3.58 -5.36 -5.14
CA ARG A 11 2.27 -5.50 -4.50
C ARG A 11 2.44 -5.48 -3.00
N ILE A 12 1.52 -4.84 -2.30
CA ILE A 12 1.50 -4.80 -0.85
C ILE A 12 0.17 -5.30 -0.31
N VAL A 13 0.19 -5.84 0.91
CA VAL A 13 -0.99 -6.09 1.71
C VAL A 13 -0.99 -5.13 2.87
N TYR A 14 -2.10 -4.46 3.11
CA TYR A 14 -2.22 -3.47 4.19
C TYR A 14 -3.57 -3.56 4.89
N ARG A 15 -3.65 -3.00 6.09
CA ARG A 15 -4.89 -2.87 6.87
C ARG A 15 -5.50 -1.49 6.71
N LEU A 16 -6.83 -1.44 6.87
CA LEU A 16 -7.66 -0.25 7.08
C LEU A 16 -7.38 0.93 6.14
N LYS A 17 -8.29 1.17 5.19
CA LYS A 17 -8.38 2.49 4.57
C LYS A 17 -8.77 3.54 5.62
N PRO A 18 -8.25 4.78 5.56
CA PRO A 18 -8.71 5.87 6.40
C PRO A 18 -10.24 6.08 6.32
N SER A 19 -10.83 5.89 5.15
CA SER A 19 -12.28 6.01 4.92
C SER A 19 -13.12 4.89 5.53
N GLN A 20 -12.50 3.80 6.00
CA GLN A 20 -13.17 2.64 6.57
C GLN A 20 -12.91 2.46 8.06
N LEU A 21 -12.23 3.41 8.70
CA LEU A 21 -12.13 3.43 10.14
C LEU A 21 -13.47 3.90 10.75
N PRO A 22 -13.93 3.30 11.88
CA PRO A 22 -13.35 2.16 12.62
C PRO A 22 -14.02 0.81 12.28
N THR A 23 -14.73 0.71 11.16
CA THR A 23 -15.78 -0.29 10.98
C THR A 23 -15.29 -1.69 10.63
N ASP A 24 -14.07 -1.85 10.09
CA ASP A 24 -13.56 -3.17 9.71
C ASP A 24 -12.04 -3.31 9.92
N GLU A 25 -11.64 -3.59 11.16
CA GLU A 25 -10.24 -3.72 11.57
C GLU A 25 -9.54 -4.98 11.00
N LYS A 26 -10.31 -5.98 10.54
CA LYS A 26 -9.77 -7.27 10.11
C LYS A 26 -9.59 -7.34 8.59
N ARG A 27 -10.21 -6.44 7.83
CA ARG A 27 -10.10 -6.42 6.38
C ARG A 27 -8.68 -6.13 5.91
N LEU A 28 -8.24 -6.94 4.95
CA LEU A 28 -6.99 -6.77 4.24
C LEU A 28 -7.25 -6.16 2.87
N TRP A 29 -6.38 -5.24 2.49
CA TRP A 29 -6.39 -4.55 1.21
C TRP A 29 -5.11 -4.84 0.44
N HIS A 30 -5.22 -4.81 -0.89
CA HIS A 30 -4.14 -5.13 -1.81
C HIS A 30 -3.88 -3.94 -2.70
N GLY A 31 -2.64 -3.47 -2.70
CA GLY A 31 -2.24 -2.28 -3.45
C GLY A 31 -1.06 -2.57 -4.36
N LEU A 32 -1.06 -2.02 -5.56
CA LEU A 32 0.11 -1.95 -6.43
C LEU A 32 0.81 -0.59 -6.24
N VAL A 33 2.08 -0.61 -5.83
CA VAL A 33 2.82 0.61 -5.52
C VAL A 33 3.13 1.41 -6.77
N LEU A 34 2.64 2.65 -6.80
CA LEU A 34 2.89 3.63 -7.87
C LEU A 34 4.06 4.56 -7.51
N HIS A 35 4.14 4.99 -6.25
CA HIS A 35 5.17 5.91 -5.76
C HIS A 35 5.55 5.64 -4.30
N THR A 36 6.78 5.95 -3.92
CA THR A 36 7.29 5.79 -2.54
C THR A 36 7.72 7.14 -1.97
N MET A 37 7.31 7.41 -0.73
CA MET A 37 7.66 8.62 0.03
C MET A 37 8.33 8.19 1.33
N LEU A 38 9.62 7.84 1.24
CA LEU A 38 10.40 7.28 2.35
C LEU A 38 11.53 8.24 2.77
N GLY A 39 11.77 8.36 4.08
CA GLY A 39 12.90 9.08 4.67
C GLY A 39 12.81 10.60 4.56
N ARG A 40 11.63 11.17 4.32
CA ARG A 40 11.43 12.63 4.20
C ARG A 40 11.24 13.25 5.57
N MET A 41 12.05 14.26 5.91
CA MET A 41 11.90 14.99 7.18
C MET A 41 10.52 15.65 7.28
N GLY A 42 9.84 15.44 8.40
CA GLY A 42 8.52 16.04 8.67
C GLY A 42 7.34 15.33 7.98
N VAL A 43 7.56 14.20 7.31
CA VAL A 43 6.52 13.42 6.63
C VAL A 43 6.60 11.97 7.06
N LEU A 44 5.45 11.35 7.35
CA LEU A 44 5.39 9.93 7.67
C LEU A 44 5.69 9.09 6.43
N ASP A 45 6.49 8.04 6.61
CA ASP A 45 6.82 7.11 5.54
C ASP A 45 5.56 6.46 4.99
N SER A 46 5.37 6.62 3.68
CA SER A 46 4.14 6.21 3.01
C SER A 46 4.42 5.83 1.55
N VAL A 47 3.44 5.16 0.95
CA VAL A 47 3.41 4.82 -0.46
C VAL A 47 2.07 5.24 -1.07
N ILE A 48 2.09 5.54 -2.36
CA ILE A 48 0.87 5.72 -3.15
C ILE A 48 0.64 4.42 -3.90
N VAL A 49 -0.55 3.85 -3.76
CA VAL A 49 -0.93 2.59 -4.43
C VAL A 49 -2.16 2.79 -5.30
N THR A 50 -2.32 1.94 -6.31
CA THR A 50 -3.64 1.67 -6.89
C THR A 50 -4.23 0.41 -6.28
N LEU A 51 -5.54 0.40 -6.06
CA LEU A 51 -6.24 -0.70 -5.40
C LEU A 51 -6.48 -1.86 -6.35
N LEU A 52 -6.49 -3.07 -5.81
CA LEU A 52 -6.64 -4.31 -6.59
C LEU A 52 -7.98 -5.02 -6.31
N GLU A 53 -8.81 -4.48 -5.41
CA GLU A 53 -10.11 -5.02 -5.08
C GLU A 53 -11.13 -4.78 -6.20
N PRO A 54 -11.97 -5.78 -6.52
CA PRO A 54 -13.04 -5.60 -7.50
C PRO A 54 -13.97 -4.43 -7.14
N GLY A 55 -14.25 -3.56 -8.10
CA GLY A 55 -15.08 -2.37 -7.93
C GLY A 55 -14.32 -1.13 -7.45
N TYR A 56 -13.00 -1.22 -7.31
CA TYR A 56 -12.10 -0.11 -6.96
C TYR A 56 -11.03 0.11 -8.03
N GLU A 57 -11.31 -0.33 -9.26
CA GLU A 57 -10.40 -0.19 -10.39
C GLU A 57 -10.03 1.29 -10.57
N GLU A 58 -8.74 1.58 -10.76
CA GLU A 58 -8.18 2.94 -10.92
C GLU A 58 -8.20 3.84 -9.68
N GLU A 59 -8.81 3.41 -8.57
CA GLU A 59 -8.67 4.17 -7.32
C GLU A 59 -7.21 4.16 -6.84
N THR A 60 -6.80 5.29 -6.25
CA THR A 60 -5.49 5.42 -5.63
C THR A 60 -5.61 5.91 -4.19
N GLU A 61 -4.68 5.48 -3.35
CA GLU A 61 -4.64 5.94 -1.96
C GLU A 61 -3.21 6.01 -1.40
N VAL A 62 -3.09 6.75 -0.29
CA VAL A 62 -1.87 6.83 0.50
C VAL A 62 -1.93 5.79 1.60
N VAL A 63 -0.93 4.91 1.63
CA VAL A 63 -0.77 3.86 2.65
C VAL A 63 0.47 4.18 3.47
N PHE A 64 0.31 4.35 4.78
CA PHE A 64 1.42 4.53 5.71
C PHE A 64 2.13 3.20 5.95
N LEU A 65 3.44 3.27 6.20
CA LEU A 65 4.27 2.08 6.42
C LEU A 65 3.75 1.19 7.56
N GLU A 66 3.15 1.78 8.60
CA GLU A 66 2.59 1.06 9.75
C GLU A 66 1.34 0.24 9.41
N GLN A 67 0.68 0.56 8.29
CA GLN A 67 -0.49 -0.18 7.80
C GLN A 67 -0.08 -1.39 6.96
N ILE A 68 1.15 -1.42 6.45
CA ILE A 68 1.65 -2.48 5.56
C ILE A 68 1.98 -3.73 6.38
N ILE A 69 1.34 -4.84 6.01
CA ILE A 69 1.55 -6.16 6.61
C ILE A 69 2.62 -6.94 5.85
N ASP A 70 2.54 -6.92 4.52
CA ASP A 70 3.40 -7.74 3.66
C ASP A 70 3.71 -7.06 2.32
N VAL A 71 4.81 -7.46 1.68
CA VAL A 71 5.27 -6.96 0.38
C VAL A 71 5.63 -8.13 -0.53
N TYR A 72 4.98 -8.20 -1.70
CA TYR A 72 5.27 -9.19 -2.73
C TYR A 72 6.06 -8.55 -3.87
N ASN A 73 7.27 -9.08 -4.09
CA ASN A 73 8.19 -8.66 -5.16
C ASN A 73 8.09 -9.55 -6.40
N GLU A 74 6.94 -10.17 -6.64
CA GLU A 74 6.78 -10.93 -7.88
C GLU A 74 6.79 -9.95 -9.06
N PRO A 75 7.70 -10.12 -10.05
CA PRO A 75 7.58 -9.39 -11.29
C PRO A 75 6.27 -9.83 -11.94
N CYS A 76 5.44 -8.87 -12.35
CA CYS A 76 4.43 -9.15 -13.35
C CYS A 76 5.17 -9.66 -14.58
N LEU A 77 5.22 -10.98 -14.77
CA LEU A 77 5.55 -11.58 -16.06
C LEU A 77 4.54 -11.02 -17.06
N GLU A 78 5.09 -10.48 -18.14
CA GLU A 78 4.41 -9.85 -19.28
C GLU A 78 3.30 -10.71 -19.88
#